data_AF-A0A842PFU5-F1
#
_entry.id   AF-A0A842PFU5-F1
#
_cell.length_a   1.000
_cell.length_b   1.000
_cell.length_c   1.000
_cell.angle_alpha   90.00
_cell.angle_beta   90.00
_cell.angle_gamma   90.00
#
_symmetry.space_group_name_H-M   'P 1'
#
loop_
_entity.id
_entity.type
_entity.pdbx_description
1 polymer ?
#
loop_
_entity_poly.entity_id
_entity_poly.type
_entity_poly.pdbx_seq_one_letter_code
_entity_poly.pdbx_strand_id
1 'polypeptide(L)'
;MGETNKKVPFTVENIKKCICTECPVQNTSQCVKEKMEKPKGMMPKPEDIPGLYCATGVAACKDIDTNQMCICGDCPIWEECDLASGKPMGYYCRDGKAKQ
;
A
#
# COMPACT_ATOMS: atom_id res chain seq x y z
N MET A 1 13.50 17.37 20.05
CA MET A 1 13.41 16.24 19.09
C MET A 1 12.02 15.65 19.24
N GLY A 2 11.17 15.75 18.22
CA GLY A 2 9.78 15.34 18.32
C GLY A 2 9.11 15.37 16.95
N GLU A 3 9.58 14.51 16.05
CA GLU A 3 8.86 14.24 14.80
C GLU A 3 7.65 13.37 15.13
N THR A 4 6.47 13.99 15.28
CA THR A 4 5.19 13.27 15.29
C THR A 4 4.83 12.89 13.86
N ASN A 5 5.60 11.97 13.30
CA ASN A 5 5.32 11.35 12.02
C ASN A 5 4.09 10.45 12.25
N LYS A 6 2.88 10.89 11.87
CA LYS A 6 1.68 10.04 11.91
C LYS A 6 1.92 8.91 10.89
N LYS A 7 2.51 7.81 11.33
CA LYS A 7 2.85 6.67 10.48
C LYS A 7 1.64 5.75 10.41
N VAL A 8 1.31 5.26 9.22
CA VAL A 8 0.33 4.19 9.04
C VAL A 8 0.88 2.91 9.72
N PRO A 9 0.19 2.37 10.74
CA PRO A 9 0.64 1.15 11.41
C PRO A 9 0.58 -0.06 10.46
N PHE A 10 1.63 -0.87 10.41
CA PHE A 10 1.62 -2.15 9.71
C PHE A 10 0.98 -3.22 10.61
N THR A 11 -0.35 -3.31 10.61
CA THR A 11 -1.12 -4.26 11.41
C THR A 11 -1.98 -5.15 10.52
N VAL A 12 -2.37 -6.33 11.02
CA VAL A 12 -3.28 -7.24 10.30
C VAL A 12 -4.63 -6.57 9.99
N GLU A 13 -5.11 -5.71 10.89
CA GLU A 13 -6.34 -4.94 10.67
C GLU A 13 -6.19 -3.99 9.46
N ASN A 14 -5.12 -3.19 9.43
CA ASN A 14 -4.87 -2.27 8.31
C ASN A 14 -4.61 -3.02 7.00
N ILE A 15 -3.96 -4.19 7.04
CA ILE A 15 -3.80 -5.03 5.86
C ILE A 15 -5.16 -5.48 5.32
N LYS A 16 -6.11 -5.83 6.20
CA LYS A 16 -7.47 -6.25 5.81
C LYS A 16 -8.33 -5.10 5.29
N LYS A 17 -8.11 -3.88 5.78
CA LYS A 17 -8.82 -2.66 5.34
C LYS A 17 -8.29 -2.11 4.01
N CYS A 18 -7.02 -2.36 3.67
CA CYS A 18 -6.42 -1.80 2.46
C CYS A 18 -6.96 -2.46 1.20
N ILE A 19 -7.44 -1.63 0.28
CA ILE A 19 -7.93 -2.00 -1.05
C ILE A 19 -6.84 -1.96 -2.12
N CYS A 20 -5.57 -1.86 -1.70
CA CYS A 20 -4.46 -1.60 -2.59
C CYS A 20 -4.27 -2.74 -3.62
N THR A 21 -4.63 -3.98 -3.26
CA THR A 21 -4.63 -5.14 -4.16
C THR A 21 -5.65 -5.06 -5.28
N GLU A 22 -6.70 -4.25 -5.11
CA GLU A 22 -7.74 -4.00 -6.11
C GLU A 22 -7.40 -2.80 -7.01
N CYS A 23 -6.30 -2.10 -6.70
CA CYS A 23 -5.88 -0.91 -7.43
C CYS A 23 -5.57 -1.25 -8.90
N PRO A 24 -6.12 -0.50 -9.88
CA PRO A 24 -5.84 -0.68 -11.29
C PRO A 24 -4.34 -0.70 -11.64
N VAL A 25 -3.51 0.03 -10.87
CA VAL A 25 -2.05 0.04 -11.01
C VAL A 25 -1.44 -1.36 -10.87
N GLN A 26 -2.07 -2.26 -10.11
CA GLN A 26 -1.55 -3.60 -9.82
C GLN A 26 -2.29 -4.73 -10.54
N ASN A 27 -3.49 -4.50 -11.08
CA ASN A 27 -4.37 -5.59 -11.55
C ASN A 27 -3.82 -6.36 -12.76
N THR A 28 -2.94 -5.75 -13.55
CA THR A 28 -2.29 -6.35 -14.71
C THR A 28 -0.94 -6.98 -14.38
N SER A 29 -0.35 -6.70 -13.21
CA SER A 29 0.96 -7.21 -12.81
C SER A 29 0.90 -8.73 -12.58
N GLN A 30 1.80 -9.45 -13.23
CA GLN A 30 1.99 -10.88 -13.03
C GLN A 30 2.65 -11.15 -11.66
N CYS A 31 3.66 -10.34 -11.30
CA CYS A 31 4.33 -10.45 -10.00
C CYS A 31 3.35 -10.31 -8.82
N VAL A 32 2.38 -9.39 -8.93
CA VAL A 32 1.35 -9.20 -7.90
C VAL A 32 0.44 -10.43 -7.80
N LYS A 33 0.02 -10.99 -8.94
CA LYS A 33 -0.80 -12.22 -8.99
C LYS A 33 -0.07 -13.40 -8.34
N GLU A 34 1.18 -13.66 -8.72
CA GLU A 34 1.98 -14.75 -8.16
C GLU A 34 2.21 -14.60 -6.64
N LYS A 35 2.39 -13.37 -6.15
CA LYS A 35 2.53 -13.09 -4.71
C LYS A 35 1.21 -13.25 -3.95
N MET A 36 0.06 -12.99 -4.58
CA MET A 36 -1.27 -13.15 -4.00
C MET A 36 -1.68 -14.63 -3.87
N GLU A 37 -1.24 -15.49 -4.81
CA GLU A 37 -1.59 -16.92 -4.84
C GLU A 37 -0.79 -17.78 -3.85
N LYS A 38 0.29 -17.27 -3.26
CA LYS A 38 1.09 -18.03 -2.28
C LYS A 38 0.29 -18.31 -0.99
N PRO A 39 0.27 -19.56 -0.49
CA PRO A 39 -0.55 -19.95 0.65
C PRO A 39 -0.18 -19.17 1.91
N LYS A 40 -1.19 -18.50 2.50
CA LYS A 40 -1.08 -17.72 3.74
C LYS A 40 -1.14 -18.66 4.95
N GLY A 41 0.00 -18.92 5.58
CA GLY A 41 0.11 -19.65 6.86
C GLY A 41 0.79 -18.88 8.00
N MET A 42 1.43 -17.75 7.70
CA MET A 42 2.14 -16.89 8.65
C MET A 42 1.87 -15.42 8.34
N MET A 43 2.04 -14.53 9.32
CA MET A 43 1.92 -13.08 9.13
C MET A 43 2.94 -12.66 8.04
N PRO A 44 2.49 -12.17 6.89
CA PRO A 44 3.40 -11.96 5.78
C PRO A 44 4.26 -10.72 6.04
N LYS A 45 5.51 -10.73 5.58
CA LYS A 45 6.42 -9.59 5.74
C LYS A 45 5.92 -8.41 4.90
N PRO A 46 6.24 -7.16 5.27
CA PRO A 46 5.94 -5.97 4.48
C PRO A 46 6.31 -6.07 2.98
N GLU A 47 7.39 -6.79 2.67
CA GLU A 47 7.95 -6.97 1.31
C GLU A 47 7.23 -8.09 0.51
N ASP A 48 6.49 -8.95 1.21
CA ASP A 48 5.83 -10.13 0.64
C ASP A 48 4.37 -9.87 0.29
N ILE A 49 3.75 -8.82 0.85
CA ILE A 49 2.35 -8.45 0.58
C ILE A 49 2.34 -7.32 -0.45
N PRO A 50 1.80 -7.56 -1.65
CA PRO A 50 1.32 -6.46 -2.46
C PRO A 50 0.19 -5.74 -1.71
N GLY A 51 0.47 -4.58 -1.14
CA GLY A 51 -0.51 -3.80 -0.39
C GLY A 51 0.05 -3.07 0.82
N LEU A 52 -0.79 -2.19 1.37
CA LEU A 52 -0.49 -1.28 2.49
C LEU A 52 0.80 -0.46 2.27
N TYR A 53 1.03 -0.02 1.03
CA TYR A 53 2.22 0.73 0.63
C TYR A 53 2.39 2.07 1.35
N CYS A 54 1.30 2.66 1.83
CA CYS A 54 1.36 3.84 2.69
C CYS A 54 2.13 3.59 4.00
N ALA A 55 2.22 2.34 4.46
CA ALA A 55 3.03 1.92 5.61
C ALA A 55 4.38 1.30 5.21
N THR A 56 4.37 0.42 4.19
CA THR A 56 5.51 -0.44 3.85
C THR A 56 6.50 0.21 2.88
N GLY A 57 6.04 1.15 2.06
CA GLY A 57 6.85 1.78 1.02
C GLY A 57 6.46 1.33 -0.38
N VAL A 58 7.44 1.36 -1.30
CA VAL A 58 7.22 1.08 -2.73
C VAL A 58 6.95 -0.40 -3.00
N ALA A 59 6.23 -0.67 -4.08
CA ALA A 59 5.98 -2.02 -4.53
C ALA A 59 7.30 -2.73 -4.91
N ALA A 60 7.42 -3.99 -4.49
CA ALA A 60 8.51 -4.86 -4.91
C ALA A 60 8.37 -5.25 -6.39
N CYS A 61 7.13 -5.42 -6.85
CA CYS A 61 6.81 -5.73 -8.24
C CYS A 61 7.11 -4.54 -9.16
N LYS A 62 7.83 -4.80 -10.26
CA LYS A 62 8.27 -3.78 -11.23
C LYS A 62 7.40 -3.67 -12.47
N ASP A 63 6.48 -4.62 -12.64
CA ASP A 63 5.53 -4.73 -13.74
C ASP A 63 4.14 -4.12 -13.39
N ILE A 64 4.10 -3.20 -12.42
CA ILE A 64 2.90 -2.42 -12.11
C ILE A 64 2.73 -1.29 -13.12
N ASP A 65 1.51 -1.02 -13.57
CA ASP A 65 1.23 0.04 -14.54
C ASP A 65 0.87 1.35 -13.81
N THR A 66 1.88 2.18 -13.57
CA THR A 66 1.69 3.46 -12.88
C THR A 66 1.01 4.55 -13.73
N ASN A 67 0.70 4.27 -15.00
CA ASN A 67 -0.13 5.15 -15.83
C ASN A 67 -1.62 4.98 -15.52
N GLN A 68 -2.02 3.90 -14.84
CA GLN A 68 -3.39 3.72 -14.38
C GLN A 68 -3.71 4.64 -13.21
N MET A 69 -5.00 4.92 -13.01
CA MET A 69 -5.47 5.69 -11.86
C MET A 69 -5.31 4.90 -10.56
N CYS A 70 -4.74 5.53 -9.53
CA CYS A 70 -4.73 4.95 -8.20
C CYS A 70 -6.05 5.24 -7.47
N ILE A 71 -6.48 4.29 -6.66
CA ILE A 71 -7.70 4.39 -5.83
C ILE A 71 -7.36 4.55 -4.34
N CYS A 72 -6.17 5.09 -4.02
CA CYS A 72 -5.73 5.20 -2.63
C CYS A 72 -6.67 6.06 -1.77
N GLY A 73 -7.33 7.06 -2.36
CA GLY A 73 -8.30 7.92 -1.69
C GLY A 73 -9.57 7.20 -1.24
N ASP A 74 -9.92 6.08 -1.87
CA ASP A 74 -11.10 5.27 -1.52
C ASP A 74 -10.80 4.27 -0.40
N CYS A 75 -9.54 4.17 0.03
CA CYS A 75 -9.12 3.25 1.08
C CYS A 75 -9.56 3.78 2.45
N PRO A 76 -10.21 2.98 3.32
CA PRO A 76 -10.60 3.42 4.67
C PRO A 76 -9.44 4.00 5.49
N ILE A 77 -8.23 3.44 5.31
CA ILE A 77 -7.00 3.88 6.00
C ILE A 77 -6.61 5.31 5.60
N TRP A 78 -6.98 5.74 4.40
CA TRP A 78 -6.71 7.07 3.91
C TRP A 78 -7.31 8.14 4.83
N GLU A 79 -8.58 7.99 5.17
CA GLU A 79 -9.27 8.90 6.09
C GLU A 79 -8.82 8.67 7.54
N GLU A 80 -8.77 7.41 7.99
CA GLU A 80 -8.40 7.06 9.37
C GLU A 80 -7.00 7.57 9.76
N CYS A 81 -6.06 7.61 8.81
CA CYS A 81 -4.70 8.10 9.01
C CYS A 81 -4.49 9.53 8.49
N ASP A 82 -5.52 10.24 8.03
CA ASP A 82 -5.41 11.62 7.51
C ASP A 82 -4.40 11.75 6.34
N LEU A 83 -4.33 10.74 5.47
CA LEU A 83 -3.31 10.67 4.41
C LEU A 83 -3.40 11.79 3.37
N ALA A 84 -4.57 12.44 3.27
CA ALA A 84 -4.78 13.62 2.44
C ALA A 84 -3.93 14.84 2.87
N SER A 85 -3.46 14.90 4.11
CA SER A 85 -2.59 16.00 4.58
C SER A 85 -1.11 15.77 4.28
N GLY A 86 -0.72 14.55 3.90
CA GLY A 86 0.66 14.12 3.71
C GLY A 86 1.14 14.08 2.26
N LYS A 87 2.41 13.70 2.06
CA LYS A 87 2.97 13.37 0.73
C LYS A 87 3.61 11.98 0.73
N PRO A 88 3.46 11.20 -0.36
CA PRO A 88 2.66 11.51 -1.55
C PRO A 88 1.15 11.42 -1.26
N MET A 89 0.33 12.16 -2.02
CA MET A 89 -1.14 12.08 -1.96
C MET A 89 -1.62 10.86 -2.77
N GLY A 90 -1.19 9.66 -2.39
CA GLY A 90 -1.49 8.41 -3.10
C GLY A 90 -0.29 7.89 -3.87
N TYR A 91 -0.53 6.95 -4.79
CA TYR A 91 0.53 6.27 -5.54
C TYR A 91 1.67 5.74 -4.67
N TYR A 92 1.37 5.31 -3.43
CA TYR A 92 2.38 4.85 -2.47
C TYR A 92 3.19 3.65 -3.00
N CYS A 93 2.59 2.84 -3.88
CA CYS A 93 3.27 1.76 -4.61
C CYS A 93 4.44 2.24 -5.48
N ARG A 94 4.40 3.48 -5.98
CA ARG A 94 5.44 4.10 -6.80
C ARG A 94 6.33 5.04 -5.99
N ASP A 95 5.70 5.91 -5.19
CA ASP A 95 6.36 7.08 -4.59
C ASP A 95 6.81 6.85 -3.14
N GLY A 96 6.48 5.70 -2.58
CA GLY A 96 6.89 5.28 -1.24
C GLY A 96 5.89 5.65 -0.16
N LYS A 97 6.27 5.39 1.10
CA LYS A 97 5.37 5.50 2.26
C LYS A 97 4.83 6.92 2.48
N ALA A 98 3.69 7.01 3.14
CA ALA A 98 3.14 8.29 3.58
C ALA A 98 4.13 9.00 4.51
N LYS A 99 4.39 10.27 4.22
CA LYS A 99 5.14 11.19 5.08
C LYS A 99 4.14 12.25 5.54
N GLN A 100 3.87 12.26 6.84
CA GLN A 100 2.96 13.17 7.52
C GLN A 100 3.71 13.86 8.66
#